data_AF-A0A926HIY2-F1
#
_entry.id   AF-A0A926HIY2-F1
#
_cell.length_a   1.000
_cell.length_b   1.000
_cell.length_c   1.000
_cell.angle_alpha   90.00
_cell.angle_beta   90.00
_cell.angle_gamma   90.00
#
_symmetry.space_group_name_H-M   'P 1'
#
loop_
_entity.id
_entity.type
_entity.pdbx_description
1 polymer ?
#
loop_
_entity_poly.entity_id
_entity_poly.type
_entity_poly.pdbx_seq_one_letter_code
_entity_poly.pdbx_strand_id
1 'polypeptide(L)'
;ERWAAGQDPVETRFREDTAAVSSLGAQVDRLVVWMDCVYRLSRAGSPLYTTLDSIFSVIHRDDIAGQLLPTMSLPPNELVRAVYAPLGVGHHVDHQIVRNWAVELHQQYPWVALNFYEEYPYREAENAIGTAQAFFETLKSPLHLSAELMPLDEADVAAKVAAIGFYTSQISSFWLNKTAMEAAVRTSLNRTGGGQPAERLWRVV
;
A
#
# COMPACT_ATOMS: atom_id res chain seq x y z
N GLU A 1 6.81 -23.62 6.60
CA GLU A 1 7.63 -22.38 6.71
C GLU A 1 7.56 -21.65 5.37
N ARG A 2 6.68 -20.65 5.23
CA ARG A 2 6.35 -20.04 3.92
C ARG A 2 7.28 -18.88 3.53
N TRP A 3 8.04 -18.31 4.47
CA TRP A 3 8.70 -17.01 4.29
C TRP A 3 10.23 -17.04 4.33
N ALA A 4 10.85 -18.18 4.65
CA ALA A 4 12.31 -18.39 4.65
C ALA A 4 13.18 -17.27 5.29
N ALA A 5 12.61 -16.42 6.15
CA ALA A 5 13.23 -15.16 6.60
C ALA A 5 14.07 -15.31 7.88
N GLY A 6 14.56 -16.52 8.18
CA GLY A 6 15.34 -16.79 9.39
C GLY A 6 14.56 -16.59 10.69
N GLN A 7 15.29 -16.24 11.76
CA GLN A 7 14.74 -16.12 13.13
C GLN A 7 13.92 -14.84 13.37
N ASP A 8 14.01 -13.82 12.49
CA ASP A 8 13.22 -12.59 12.58
C ASP A 8 12.75 -12.10 11.18
N PRO A 9 11.51 -12.44 10.78
CA PRO A 9 10.96 -12.02 9.50
C PRO A 9 10.73 -10.51 9.41
N VAL A 10 10.51 -9.81 10.53
CA VAL A 10 10.21 -8.38 10.54
C VAL A 10 11.49 -7.60 10.28
N GLU A 11 12.57 -7.91 11.00
CA GLU A 11 13.86 -7.25 10.81
C GLU A 11 14.43 -7.48 9.40
N THR A 12 14.23 -8.68 8.84
CA THR A 12 14.58 -8.95 7.44
C THR A 12 13.80 -8.04 6.50
N ARG A 13 12.47 -7.92 6.67
CA ARG A 13 11.63 -7.04 5.83
C ARG A 13 12.00 -5.56 6.00
N PHE A 14 12.41 -5.10 7.18
CA PHE A 14 12.90 -3.73 7.38
C PHE A 14 14.18 -3.43 6.62
N ARG A 15 15.13 -4.38 6.58
CA ARG A 15 16.36 -4.23 5.80
C ARG A 15 16.08 -4.22 4.31
N GLU A 16 15.20 -5.10 3.84
CA GLU A 16 14.74 -5.12 2.43
C GLU A 16 14.09 -3.80 2.04
N ASP A 17 13.17 -3.29 2.87
CA ASP A 17 12.48 -2.02 2.65
C ASP A 17 13.43 -0.83 2.60
N THR A 18 14.38 -0.78 3.54
CA THR A 18 15.40 0.28 3.58
C THR A 18 16.25 0.26 2.31
N ALA A 19 16.65 -0.92 1.83
CA ALA A 19 17.43 -1.05 0.59
C ALA A 19 16.62 -0.62 -0.64
N ALA A 20 15.35 -1.04 -0.74
CA ALA A 20 14.47 -0.68 -1.84
C ALA A 20 14.26 0.83 -1.93
N VAL A 21 13.85 1.46 -0.83
CA VAL A 21 13.55 2.90 -0.77
C VAL A 21 14.82 3.73 -1.02
N SER A 22 15.95 3.34 -0.41
CA SER A 22 17.22 4.03 -0.62
C SER A 22 17.70 3.95 -2.08
N SER A 23 17.42 2.83 -2.78
CA SER A 23 17.79 2.68 -4.20
C SER A 23 17.06 3.66 -5.12
N LEU A 24 15.91 4.18 -4.69
CA LEU A 24 15.12 5.20 -5.39
C LEU A 24 15.51 6.64 -4.99
N GLY A 25 16.51 6.80 -4.11
CA GLY A 25 16.92 8.11 -3.58
C GLY A 25 15.96 8.69 -2.53
N ALA A 26 15.03 7.88 -2.00
CA ALA A 26 14.11 8.27 -0.95
C ALA A 26 14.65 7.88 0.44
N GLN A 27 14.09 8.51 1.48
CA GLN A 27 14.39 8.21 2.88
C GLN A 27 13.27 7.37 3.50
N VAL A 28 13.63 6.55 4.48
CA VAL A 28 12.66 5.76 5.23
C VAL A 28 12.48 6.37 6.61
N ASP A 29 11.25 6.81 6.88
CA ASP A 29 10.81 7.18 8.20
C ASP A 29 9.74 6.22 8.71
N ARG A 30 9.84 5.85 9.98
CA ARG A 30 8.91 4.94 10.66
C ARG A 30 8.27 5.68 11.81
N LEU A 31 7.12 6.33 11.54
CA LEU A 31 6.39 7.13 12.53
C LEU A 31 6.11 6.31 13.80
N VAL A 32 5.56 5.11 13.62
CA VAL A 32 5.36 4.08 14.66
C VAL A 32 5.49 2.71 13.99
N VAL A 33 6.06 1.74 14.71
CA VAL A 33 6.08 0.34 14.27
C VAL A 33 4.74 -0.31 14.64
N TRP A 34 3.83 -0.38 13.67
CA TRP A 34 2.59 -1.14 13.77
C TRP A 34 2.82 -2.59 13.38
N MET A 35 2.20 -3.51 14.12
CA MET A 35 2.23 -4.92 13.77
C MET A 35 1.36 -5.17 12.53
N ASP A 36 1.91 -5.91 11.56
CA ASP A 36 1.16 -6.49 10.43
C ASP A 36 -0.07 -7.26 10.94
N CYS A 37 -1.17 -7.22 10.18
CA CYS A 37 -2.46 -7.80 10.58
C CYS A 37 -2.37 -9.24 11.08
N VAL A 38 -1.47 -10.04 10.51
CA VAL A 38 -1.27 -11.45 10.90
C VAL A 38 -0.78 -11.63 12.33
N TYR A 39 -0.26 -10.58 12.98
CA TYR A 39 0.21 -10.60 14.36
C TYR A 39 -0.73 -9.89 15.34
N ARG A 40 -1.82 -9.28 14.88
CA ARG A 40 -2.71 -8.48 15.73
C ARG A 40 -3.69 -9.36 16.50
N LEU A 41 -3.81 -9.06 17.80
CA LEU A 41 -4.65 -9.78 18.75
C LEU A 41 -5.76 -8.86 19.30
N SER A 42 -6.88 -9.46 19.69
CA SER A 42 -7.91 -8.81 20.49
C SER A 42 -7.40 -8.51 21.90
N ARG A 43 -8.15 -7.72 22.68
CA ARG A 43 -7.86 -7.49 24.11
C ARG A 43 -7.84 -8.78 24.94
N ALA A 44 -8.54 -9.82 24.48
CA ALA A 44 -8.54 -11.14 25.12
C ALA A 44 -7.37 -12.03 24.67
N GLY A 45 -6.47 -11.54 23.83
CA GLY A 45 -5.30 -12.27 23.32
C GLY A 45 -5.60 -13.22 22.16
N SER A 46 -6.79 -13.17 21.57
CA SER A 46 -7.15 -14.02 20.41
C SER A 46 -6.71 -13.36 19.10
N PRO A 47 -6.16 -14.10 18.11
CA PRO A 47 -5.83 -13.54 16.81
C PRO A 47 -7.05 -12.97 16.10
N LEU A 48 -6.92 -11.77 15.52
CA LEU A 48 -8.02 -11.09 14.82
C LEU A 48 -8.23 -11.64 13.41
N TYR A 49 -7.14 -12.05 12.75
CA TYR A 49 -7.12 -12.49 11.35
C TYR A 49 -6.51 -13.88 11.25
N THR A 50 -7.36 -14.91 11.33
CA THR A 50 -6.94 -16.31 11.42
C THR A 50 -6.81 -17.02 10.07
N THR A 51 -7.32 -16.42 8.99
CA THR A 51 -7.33 -17.00 7.64
C THR A 51 -6.82 -16.01 6.60
N LEU A 52 -6.42 -16.51 5.43
CA LEU A 52 -6.06 -15.66 4.30
C LEU A 52 -7.25 -14.77 3.89
N ASP A 53 -8.47 -15.31 3.86
CA ASP A 53 -9.65 -14.52 3.50
C ASP A 53 -9.93 -13.40 4.51
N SER A 54 -9.60 -13.62 5.80
CA SER A 54 -9.83 -12.63 6.84
C SER A 54 -8.97 -11.37 6.66
N ILE A 55 -7.76 -11.48 6.09
CA ILE A 55 -6.91 -10.31 5.82
C ILE A 55 -7.38 -9.50 4.61
N PHE A 56 -8.26 -10.04 3.76
CA PHE A 56 -8.88 -9.35 2.62
C PHE A 56 -10.36 -8.97 2.87
N SER A 57 -10.77 -8.90 4.14
CA SER A 57 -12.14 -8.59 4.56
C SER A 57 -12.27 -7.16 5.10
N VAL A 58 -13.38 -6.86 5.76
CA VAL A 58 -13.55 -5.60 6.51
C VAL A 58 -12.61 -5.55 7.71
N ILE A 59 -12.16 -4.34 8.08
CA ILE A 59 -11.34 -4.12 9.28
C ILE A 59 -12.09 -4.65 10.51
N HIS A 60 -11.42 -5.48 11.30
CA HIS A 60 -12.03 -6.04 12.50
C HIS A 60 -12.26 -4.91 13.52
N ARG A 61 -13.45 -4.83 14.13
CA ARG A 61 -13.79 -3.72 15.05
C ARG A 61 -12.82 -3.55 16.22
N ASP A 62 -12.22 -4.65 16.68
CA ASP A 62 -11.27 -4.67 17.81
C ASP A 62 -9.81 -4.48 17.34
N ASP A 63 -9.58 -4.21 16.05
CA ASP A 63 -8.26 -3.92 15.53
C ASP A 63 -7.77 -2.55 16.00
N ILE A 64 -6.79 -2.58 16.89
CA ILE A 64 -6.24 -1.36 17.50
C ILE A 64 -5.56 -0.44 16.48
N ALA A 65 -4.96 -0.99 15.41
CA ALA A 65 -4.36 -0.17 14.36
C ALA A 65 -5.45 0.59 13.59
N GLY A 66 -6.57 -0.07 13.30
CA GLY A 66 -7.73 0.54 12.68
C GLY A 66 -8.41 1.61 13.55
N GLN A 67 -8.28 1.51 14.88
CA GLN A 67 -8.81 2.51 15.81
C GLN A 67 -7.86 3.70 16.01
N LEU A 68 -6.55 3.45 16.10
CA LEU A 68 -5.58 4.45 16.53
C LEU A 68 -4.88 5.19 15.39
N LEU A 69 -4.52 4.50 14.30
CA LEU A 69 -3.79 5.14 13.20
C LEU A 69 -4.53 6.37 12.63
N PRO A 70 -5.85 6.34 12.41
CA PRO A 70 -6.59 7.52 11.92
C PRO A 70 -6.55 8.74 12.87
N THR A 71 -6.18 8.55 14.13
CA THR A 71 -6.05 9.63 15.13
C THR A 71 -4.66 10.28 15.14
N MET A 72 -3.70 9.72 14.40
CA MET A 72 -2.33 10.22 14.36
C MET A 72 -2.17 11.37 13.37
N SER A 73 -1.40 12.37 13.78
CA SER A 73 -1.02 13.52 12.96
C SER A 73 0.37 13.34 12.34
N LEU A 74 0.65 14.09 11.27
CA LEU A 74 1.98 14.13 10.66
C LEU A 74 2.98 14.84 11.60
N PRO A 75 4.28 14.47 11.58
CA PRO A 75 5.32 15.18 12.33
C PRO A 75 5.35 16.68 11.96
N PRO A 76 5.38 17.60 12.95
CA PRO A 76 5.25 19.04 12.71
C PRO A 76 6.49 19.69 12.07
N ASN A 77 7.62 18.98 12.06
CA ASN A 77 8.91 19.46 11.56
C ASN A 77 9.12 19.23 10.05
N GLU A 78 8.17 18.59 9.36
CA GLU A 78 8.27 18.28 7.94
C GLU A 78 7.28 19.10 7.12
N LEU A 79 7.77 19.80 6.10
CA LEU A 79 6.92 20.47 5.13
C LEU A 79 6.37 19.43 4.14
N VAL A 80 5.27 18.77 4.51
CA VAL A 80 4.61 17.79 3.65
C VAL A 80 3.80 18.51 2.58
N ARG A 81 4.12 18.27 1.31
CA ARG A 81 3.41 18.86 0.15
C ARG A 81 2.32 17.94 -0.39
N ALA A 82 2.56 16.64 -0.33
CA ALA A 82 1.66 15.61 -0.82
C ALA A 82 1.77 14.33 0.02
N VAL A 83 0.66 13.60 0.13
CA VAL A 83 0.57 12.25 0.68
C VAL A 83 0.14 11.30 -0.43
N TYR A 84 0.79 10.15 -0.50
CA TYR A 84 0.45 9.04 -1.39
C TYR A 84 0.05 7.84 -0.55
N ALA A 85 -1.17 7.35 -0.73
CA ALA A 85 -1.74 6.27 0.08
C ALA A 85 -2.39 5.18 -0.80
N PRO A 86 -2.65 3.97 -0.28
CA PRO A 86 -3.34 2.94 -1.04
C PRO A 86 -4.79 3.34 -1.38
N LEU A 87 -5.27 3.04 -2.58
CA LEU A 87 -6.69 3.20 -2.94
C LEU A 87 -7.61 2.20 -2.21
N GLY A 88 -7.07 1.04 -1.84
CA GLY A 88 -7.77 -0.08 -1.21
C GLY A 88 -8.15 -1.20 -2.17
N VAL A 89 -7.52 -1.28 -3.35
CA VAL A 89 -7.72 -2.37 -4.31
C VAL A 89 -7.20 -3.68 -3.71
N GLY A 90 -7.96 -4.76 -3.86
CA GLY A 90 -7.69 -6.05 -3.22
C GLY A 90 -8.21 -6.17 -1.79
N HIS A 91 -8.68 -5.06 -1.19
CA HIS A 91 -9.40 -5.05 0.09
C HIS A 91 -8.59 -5.62 1.28
N HIS A 92 -7.26 -5.52 1.24
CA HIS A 92 -6.42 -5.89 2.38
C HIS A 92 -6.65 -4.96 3.57
N VAL A 93 -6.81 -5.51 4.78
CA VAL A 93 -7.18 -4.72 5.97
C VAL A 93 -6.15 -3.64 6.31
N ASP A 94 -4.84 -3.92 6.18
CA ASP A 94 -3.81 -2.91 6.44
C ASP A 94 -3.84 -1.76 5.43
N HIS A 95 -4.17 -2.05 4.17
CA HIS A 95 -4.28 -1.02 3.14
C HIS A 95 -5.50 -0.14 3.39
N GLN A 96 -6.61 -0.73 3.83
CA GLN A 96 -7.79 0.03 4.23
C GLN A 96 -7.49 0.94 5.44
N ILE A 97 -6.75 0.45 6.44
CA ILE A 97 -6.37 1.25 7.62
C ILE A 97 -5.51 2.45 7.21
N VAL A 98 -4.49 2.23 6.37
CA VAL A 98 -3.62 3.32 5.87
C VAL A 98 -4.39 4.31 4.99
N ARG A 99 -5.31 3.81 4.13
CA ARG A 99 -6.21 4.68 3.34
C ARG A 99 -7.09 5.54 4.23
N ASN A 100 -7.71 4.95 5.26
CA ASN A 100 -8.56 5.68 6.18
C ASN A 100 -7.77 6.75 6.94
N TRP A 101 -6.54 6.45 7.34
CA TRP A 101 -5.65 7.46 7.94
C TRP A 101 -5.35 8.60 6.98
N ALA A 102 -5.06 8.32 5.71
CA ALA A 102 -4.83 9.36 4.71
C ALA A 102 -6.06 10.27 4.50
N VAL A 103 -7.27 9.71 4.56
CA VAL A 103 -8.52 10.49 4.54
C VAL A 103 -8.63 11.43 5.75
N GLU A 104 -8.31 10.95 6.96
CA GLU A 104 -8.28 11.80 8.17
C GLU A 104 -7.19 12.88 8.10
N LEU A 105 -6.01 12.56 7.55
CA LEU A 105 -4.95 13.53 7.32
C LEU A 105 -5.39 14.64 6.37
N HIS A 106 -6.16 14.33 5.32
CA HIS A 106 -6.67 15.35 4.40
C HIS A 106 -7.67 16.30 5.08
N GLN A 107 -8.49 15.79 6.02
CA GLN A 107 -9.36 16.65 6.82
C GLN A 107 -8.55 17.58 7.76
N GLN A 108 -7.47 17.08 8.35
CA GLN A 108 -6.59 17.86 9.24
C GLN A 108 -5.72 18.86 8.47
N TYR A 109 -5.26 18.49 7.28
CA TYR A 109 -4.30 19.23 6.46
C TYR A 109 -4.80 19.41 5.02
N PRO A 110 -5.89 20.18 4.79
CA PRO A 110 -6.52 20.29 3.47
C PRO A 110 -5.64 20.94 2.40
N TRP A 111 -4.54 21.59 2.78
CA TRP A 111 -3.55 22.16 1.85
C TRP A 111 -2.52 21.15 1.32
N VAL A 112 -2.46 19.95 1.91
CA VAL A 112 -1.59 18.86 1.48
C VAL A 112 -2.31 18.06 0.41
N ALA A 113 -1.67 17.89 -0.76
CA ALA A 113 -2.27 17.15 -1.86
C ALA A 113 -2.41 15.67 -1.47
N LEU A 114 -3.60 15.09 -1.62
CA LEU A 114 -3.84 13.67 -1.34
C LEU A 114 -3.99 12.90 -2.66
N ASN A 115 -3.15 11.89 -2.83
CA ASN A 115 -3.13 10.99 -3.97
C ASN A 115 -3.28 9.55 -3.49
N PHE A 116 -4.06 8.76 -4.21
CA PHE A 116 -4.18 7.33 -3.98
C PHE A 116 -3.53 6.54 -5.12
N TYR A 117 -2.65 5.59 -4.80
CA TYR A 117 -2.05 4.71 -5.80
C TYR A 117 -2.84 3.41 -5.94
N GLU A 118 -2.82 2.85 -7.15
CA GLU A 118 -3.37 1.52 -7.38
C GLU A 118 -2.47 0.44 -6.78
N GLU A 119 -3.02 -0.44 -5.97
CA GLU A 119 -2.25 -1.56 -5.43
C GLU A 119 -2.00 -2.66 -6.46
N TYR A 120 -0.78 -3.19 -6.43
CA TYR A 120 -0.31 -4.28 -7.27
C TYR A 120 0.46 -5.27 -6.39
N PRO A 121 0.29 -6.59 -6.53
CA PRO A 121 -0.34 -7.30 -7.66
C PRO A 121 -1.84 -7.63 -7.52
N TYR A 122 -2.56 -7.07 -6.56
CA TYR A 122 -3.93 -7.47 -6.16
C TYR A 122 -5.07 -7.17 -7.18
N ARG A 123 -4.92 -7.61 -8.44
CA ARG A 123 -5.97 -7.59 -9.46
C ARG A 123 -6.51 -9.00 -9.69
N GLU A 124 -7.42 -9.44 -8.85
CA GLU A 124 -8.08 -10.75 -9.04
C GLU A 124 -9.60 -10.69 -9.18
N ALA A 125 -10.24 -9.54 -8.96
CA ALA A 125 -11.69 -9.40 -9.08
C ALA A 125 -12.11 -8.47 -10.24
N GLU A 126 -13.19 -8.86 -10.92
CA GLU A 126 -13.92 -7.97 -11.82
C GLU A 126 -14.33 -6.70 -11.04
N ASN A 127 -14.07 -5.52 -11.61
CA ASN A 127 -14.40 -4.22 -11.02
C ASN A 127 -13.73 -3.88 -9.66
N ALA A 128 -12.57 -4.47 -9.31
CA ALA A 128 -11.88 -4.18 -8.05
C ALA A 128 -11.62 -2.68 -7.78
N ILE A 129 -11.30 -1.91 -8.83
CA ILE A 129 -11.13 -0.45 -8.75
C ILE A 129 -12.45 0.25 -8.39
N GLY A 130 -13.55 -0.11 -9.06
CA GLY A 130 -14.85 0.49 -8.77
C GLY A 130 -15.31 0.23 -7.34
N THR A 131 -15.07 -0.98 -6.82
CA THR A 131 -15.32 -1.30 -5.42
C THR A 131 -14.48 -0.44 -4.47
N ALA A 132 -13.19 -0.24 -4.76
CA ALA A 132 -12.32 0.62 -3.96
C ALA A 132 -12.78 2.09 -4.01
N GLN A 133 -13.23 2.58 -5.17
CA GLN A 133 -13.74 3.95 -5.32
C GLN A 133 -15.06 4.18 -4.58
N ALA A 134 -15.95 3.18 -4.53
CA ALA A 134 -17.24 3.29 -3.84
C ALA A 134 -17.08 3.64 -2.34
N PHE A 135 -15.96 3.26 -1.72
CA PHE A 135 -15.66 3.65 -0.34
C PHE A 135 -15.73 5.18 -0.14
N PHE A 136 -15.14 5.96 -1.05
CA PHE A 136 -15.02 7.41 -0.89
C PHE A 136 -16.37 8.14 -0.95
N GLU A 137 -17.35 7.56 -1.64
CA GLU A 137 -18.73 8.08 -1.72
C GLU A 137 -19.55 7.78 -0.45
N THR A 138 -19.11 6.81 0.36
CA THR A 138 -19.80 6.45 1.62
C THR A 138 -19.28 7.21 2.84
N LEU A 139 -18.24 8.02 2.67
CA LEU A 139 -17.71 8.88 3.72
C LEU A 139 -18.76 9.93 4.14
N LYS A 140 -18.72 10.34 5.41
CA LYS A 140 -19.57 11.43 5.92
C LYS A 140 -19.39 12.72 5.10
N SER A 141 -18.17 12.96 4.64
CA SER A 141 -17.84 14.00 3.66
C SER A 141 -17.19 13.30 2.47
N PRO A 142 -17.96 13.05 1.39
CA PRO A 142 -17.45 12.35 0.22
C PRO A 142 -16.21 13.02 -0.38
N LEU A 143 -15.28 12.20 -0.84
CA LEU A 143 -14.12 12.67 -1.60
C LEU A 143 -14.29 12.30 -3.06
N HIS A 144 -14.26 13.30 -3.94
CA HIS A 144 -14.30 13.07 -5.37
C HIS A 144 -12.88 12.84 -5.88
N LEU A 145 -12.72 11.77 -6.66
CA LEU A 145 -11.43 11.33 -7.16
C LEU A 145 -11.35 11.47 -8.67
N SER A 146 -10.28 12.09 -9.15
CA SER A 146 -9.92 12.11 -10.56
C SER A 146 -8.74 11.18 -10.82
N ALA A 147 -8.90 10.25 -11.76
CA ALA A 147 -7.83 9.34 -12.16
C ALA A 147 -6.83 10.04 -13.10
N GLU A 148 -5.56 9.85 -12.84
CA GLU A 148 -4.44 10.39 -13.62
C GLU A 148 -3.47 9.26 -13.95
N LEU A 149 -3.07 9.18 -15.22
CA LEU A 149 -1.98 8.32 -15.64
C LEU A 149 -0.67 9.08 -15.51
N MET A 150 0.30 8.43 -14.86
CA MET A 150 1.67 8.90 -14.73
C MET A 150 2.53 8.09 -15.70
N PRO A 151 2.88 8.63 -16.88
CA PRO A 151 3.76 7.93 -17.82
C PRO A 151 5.12 7.69 -17.17
N LEU A 152 5.70 6.52 -17.42
CA LEU A 152 7.02 6.15 -16.96
C LEU A 152 7.93 5.92 -18.17
N ASP A 153 9.16 6.43 -18.09
CA ASP A 153 10.19 6.05 -19.06
C ASP A 153 10.89 4.74 -18.66
N GLU A 154 11.83 4.26 -19.48
CA GLU A 154 12.52 3.00 -19.18
C GLU A 154 13.42 3.09 -17.94
N ALA A 155 13.96 4.27 -17.63
CA ALA A 155 14.76 4.46 -16.42
C ALA A 155 13.88 4.35 -15.17
N ASP A 156 12.68 4.94 -15.18
CA ASP A 156 11.68 4.80 -14.12
C ASP A 156 11.26 3.34 -13.93
N VAL A 157 10.95 2.65 -15.02
CA VAL A 157 10.54 1.23 -14.99
C VAL A 157 11.67 0.36 -14.44
N ALA A 158 12.91 0.57 -14.90
CA ALA A 158 14.07 -0.18 -14.43
C ALA A 158 14.34 0.08 -12.95
N ALA A 159 14.25 1.33 -12.48
CA ALA A 159 14.39 1.69 -11.07
C ALA A 159 13.32 0.99 -10.21
N LYS A 160 12.06 1.01 -10.66
CA LYS A 160 10.97 0.32 -9.96
C LYS A 160 11.17 -1.20 -9.88
N VAL A 161 11.55 -1.85 -10.99
CA VAL A 161 11.82 -3.29 -11.01
C VAL A 161 12.99 -3.64 -10.08
N ALA A 162 14.06 -2.84 -10.08
CA ALA A 162 15.19 -3.03 -9.18
C ALA A 162 14.78 -2.88 -7.71
N ALA A 163 14.00 -1.84 -7.38
CA ALA A 163 13.48 -1.58 -6.04
C ALA A 163 12.63 -2.76 -5.53
N ILE A 164 11.68 -3.26 -6.34
CA ILE A 164 10.87 -4.45 -5.99
C ILE A 164 11.77 -5.67 -5.77
N GLY A 165 12.86 -5.80 -6.53
CA GLY A 165 13.82 -6.88 -6.44
C GLY A 165 14.57 -6.98 -5.11
N PHE A 166 14.55 -5.95 -4.25
CA PHE A 166 15.13 -6.00 -2.89
C PHE A 166 14.23 -6.72 -1.88
N TYR A 167 12.91 -6.81 -2.11
CA TYR A 167 11.97 -7.52 -1.24
C TYR A 167 12.02 -9.04 -1.48
N THR A 168 13.20 -9.65 -1.34
CA THR A 168 13.46 -11.05 -1.67
C THR A 168 12.54 -12.03 -0.96
N SER A 169 12.20 -11.76 0.30
CA SER A 169 11.27 -12.55 1.11
C SER A 169 9.84 -12.54 0.57
N GLN A 170 9.48 -11.56 -0.27
CA GLN A 170 8.14 -11.38 -0.81
C GLN A 170 7.99 -11.99 -2.21
N ILE A 171 9.09 -12.18 -2.95
CA ILE A 171 9.03 -12.59 -4.35
C ILE A 171 8.29 -13.91 -4.53
N SER A 172 8.65 -14.94 -3.75
CA SER A 172 8.02 -16.28 -3.85
C SER A 172 6.55 -16.31 -3.42
N SER A 173 6.04 -15.25 -2.78
CA SER A 173 4.63 -15.13 -2.44
C SER A 173 3.75 -14.77 -3.64
N PHE A 174 4.32 -14.13 -4.66
CA PHE A 174 3.58 -13.61 -5.82
C PHE A 174 4.10 -14.13 -7.17
N TRP A 175 5.39 -14.48 -7.24
CA TRP A 175 6.06 -14.88 -8.48
C TRP A 175 7.00 -16.06 -8.24
N LEU A 176 7.28 -16.80 -9.31
CA LEU A 176 8.24 -17.91 -9.24
C LEU A 176 9.67 -17.44 -8.89
N ASN A 177 10.09 -16.29 -9.42
CA ASN A 177 11.42 -15.73 -9.26
C ASN A 177 11.46 -14.25 -9.71
N LYS A 178 12.64 -13.61 -9.60
CA LYS A 178 12.85 -12.19 -9.99
C LYS A 178 12.54 -11.91 -11.46
N THR A 179 12.86 -12.84 -12.37
CA THR A 179 12.58 -12.68 -13.81
C THR A 179 11.07 -12.70 -14.09
N ALA A 180 10.33 -13.60 -13.43
CA ALA A 180 8.88 -13.64 -13.52
C ALA A 180 8.23 -12.37 -12.93
N MET A 181 8.78 -11.85 -11.82
CA MET A 181 8.37 -10.58 -11.23
C MET A 181 8.56 -9.42 -12.20
N GLU A 182 9.76 -9.28 -12.79
CA GLU A 182 10.05 -8.20 -13.74
C GLU A 182 9.09 -8.23 -14.93
N ALA A 183 8.91 -9.40 -15.55
CA ALA A 183 7.99 -9.55 -16.68
C ALA A 183 6.55 -9.17 -16.30
N ALA A 184 6.08 -9.58 -15.11
CA ALA A 184 4.75 -9.28 -14.63
C ALA A 184 4.55 -7.78 -14.33
N VAL A 185 5.55 -7.12 -13.72
CA VAL A 185 5.53 -5.68 -13.42
C VAL A 185 5.48 -4.88 -14.72
N ARG A 186 6.39 -5.14 -15.67
CA ARG A 186 6.42 -4.46 -16.98
C ARG A 186 5.11 -4.64 -17.75
N THR A 187 4.56 -5.86 -17.76
CA THR A 187 3.25 -6.14 -18.37
C THR A 187 2.15 -5.32 -17.71
N SER A 188 2.17 -5.19 -16.39
CA SER A 188 1.17 -4.43 -15.65
C SER A 188 1.23 -2.93 -15.92
N LEU A 189 2.44 -2.36 -15.98
CA LEU A 189 2.64 -0.94 -16.31
C LEU A 189 2.17 -0.64 -17.73
N ASN A 190 2.53 -1.47 -18.71
CA ASN A 190 2.06 -1.33 -20.10
C ASN A 190 0.55 -1.44 -20.22
N ARG A 191 -0.08 -2.37 -19.49
CA ARG A 191 -1.53 -2.50 -19.46
C ARG A 191 -2.20 -1.25 -18.89
N THR A 192 -1.61 -0.67 -17.85
CA THR A 192 -2.14 0.52 -17.17
C THR A 192 -2.11 1.74 -18.08
N GLY A 193 -1.02 1.94 -18.84
CA GLY A 193 -0.87 3.04 -19.79
C GLY A 193 -1.37 2.77 -21.21
N GLY A 194 -2.10 1.68 -21.45
CA GLY A 194 -2.68 1.40 -22.77
C GLY A 194 -1.66 1.06 -23.87
N GLY A 195 -0.55 0.40 -23.51
CA GLY A 195 0.53 -0.01 -24.42
C GLY A 195 1.84 0.73 -24.19
N GLN A 196 1.88 1.70 -23.29
CA GLN A 196 3.09 2.34 -22.78
C GLN A 196 3.15 2.20 -21.25
N PRO A 197 4.35 2.16 -20.63
CA PRO A 197 4.46 2.05 -19.20
C PRO A 197 3.84 3.27 -18.50
N ALA A 198 2.90 3.02 -17.59
CA ALA A 198 2.36 4.06 -16.72
C ALA A 198 1.91 3.48 -15.38
N GLU A 199 1.87 4.35 -14.38
CA GLU A 199 1.11 4.14 -13.15
C GLU A 199 -0.20 4.92 -13.19
N ARG A 200 -1.13 4.53 -12.32
CA ARG A 200 -2.39 5.25 -12.14
C ARG A 200 -2.48 5.74 -10.71
N LEU A 201 -2.79 7.03 -10.59
CA LEU A 201 -3.08 7.70 -9.33
C LEU A 201 -4.51 8.24 -9.37
N TRP A 202 -5.12 8.40 -8.20
CA TRP A 202 -6.38 9.10 -8.03
C TRP A 202 -6.13 10.32 -7.13
N ARG A 203 -6.36 11.51 -7.67
CA ARG A 203 -6.23 12.77 -6.94
C ARG A 203 -7.57 13.15 -6.34
N VAL A 204 -7.56 13.62 -5.10
CA VAL A 204 -8.72 14.31 -4.54
C VAL A 204 -8.90 15.65 -5.25
N VAL A 205 -10.09 15.92 -5.77
CA VAL A 205 -10.47 17.13 -6.54
C VAL A 205 -11.65 17.87 -5.93
#